data_AF-A0A2S3QS49-F1
#
_entry.id   AF-A0A2S3QS49-F1
#
_cell.length_a   1.000
_cell.length_b   1.000
_cell.length_c   1.000
_cell.angle_alpha   90.00
_cell.angle_beta   90.00
_cell.angle_gamma   90.00
#
_symmetry.space_group_name_H-M   'P 1'
#
loop_
_entity.id
_entity.type
_entity.pdbx_description
1 polymer ?
#
loop_
_entity_poly.entity_id
_entity_poly.type
_entity_poly.pdbx_seq_one_letter_code
_entity_poly.pdbx_strand_id
1 'polypeptide(L)' 'MKKLMAMAVLGLTLVSCGTSPQRDIASVEGACSLQKHPAKNHYRILINDKPHSQFWYTKGDALKIQDSFSKKGMCEN' A
#
# COMPACT_ATOMS: atom_id res chain seq x y z
N MET A 1 -45.64 20.11 -47.73
CA MET A 1 -44.28 20.41 -47.20
C MET A 1 -44.05 19.62 -45.93
N LYS A 2 -42.89 18.95 -45.80
CA LYS A 2 -42.08 18.73 -44.58
C LYS A 2 -42.85 18.14 -43.35
N LYS A 3 -42.48 17.01 -42.75
CA LYS A 3 -41.13 16.69 -42.27
C LYS A 3 -40.96 15.18 -42.11
N LEU A 4 -39.87 14.71 -42.71
CA LEU A 4 -39.21 13.45 -42.44
C LEU A 4 -38.54 13.48 -41.07
N MET A 5 -38.47 12.29 -40.46
CA MET A 5 -37.32 11.75 -39.71
C MET A 5 -36.89 12.51 -38.44
N ALA A 6 -36.84 11.80 -37.32
CA ALA A 6 -35.59 11.17 -36.86
C ALA A 6 -35.71 10.71 -35.41
N MET A 7 -35.60 9.38 -35.24
CA MET A 7 -35.06 8.74 -34.06
C MET A 7 -33.71 9.37 -33.69
N ALA A 8 -33.52 9.73 -32.42
CA ALA A 8 -32.19 9.87 -31.85
C ALA A 8 -32.24 9.46 -30.37
N VAL A 9 -31.96 8.17 -30.19
CA VAL A 9 -31.53 7.49 -28.99
C VAL A 9 -30.86 8.44 -28.00
N LEU A 10 -31.48 8.60 -26.82
CA LEU A 10 -30.84 9.19 -25.64
C LEU A 10 -29.64 8.31 -25.27
N GLY A 11 -28.47 8.72 -25.75
CA GLY A 11 -27.20 8.13 -25.38
C GLY A 11 -26.98 8.29 -23.87
N LEU A 12 -27.16 7.20 -23.14
CA LEU A 12 -26.58 7.03 -21.81
C LEU A 12 -25.06 7.12 -21.95
N THR A 13 -24.51 8.31 -21.76
CA THR A 13 -23.10 8.50 -21.51
C THR A 13 -22.84 8.03 -20.08
N LEU A 14 -22.72 6.71 -19.90
CA LEU A 14 -22.00 6.14 -18.78
C LEU A 14 -20.52 6.52 -19.00
N VAL A 15 -20.16 7.71 -18.54
CA VAL A 15 -18.76 8.02 -18.25
C VAL A 15 -18.40 7.12 -17.07
N SER A 16 -18.05 5.87 -17.39
CA SER A 16 -17.29 5.02 -16.50
C SER A 16 -15.98 5.76 -16.27
N CYS A 17 -15.95 6.59 -15.22
CA CYS A 17 -14.72 6.89 -14.53
C CYS A 17 -14.23 5.55 -13.99
N GLY A 18 -13.58 4.78 -14.87
CA GLY A 18 -12.63 3.76 -14.49
C GLY A 18 -11.46 4.49 -13.84
N THR A 19 -11.70 5.06 -12.66
CA THR A 19 -10.66 5.23 -11.68
C THR A 19 -10.25 3.81 -11.34
N SER A 20 -9.29 3.28 -12.09
CA SER A 20 -8.40 2.28 -11.54
C SER A 20 -8.13 2.75 -10.13
N PRO A 21 -8.40 1.94 -9.09
CA PRO A 21 -7.97 2.32 -7.76
C PRO A 21 -6.47 2.50 -7.93
N GLN A 22 -6.04 3.76 -8.00
CA GLN A 22 -4.70 4.13 -7.65
C GLN A 22 -4.65 3.66 -6.22
N ARG A 23 -4.21 2.41 -6.04
CA ARG A 23 -3.35 2.08 -4.94
C ARG A 23 -2.21 3.06 -5.15
N ASP A 24 -2.40 4.28 -4.64
CA ASP A 24 -1.32 4.99 -4.00
C ASP A 24 -0.79 3.96 -3.02
N ILE A 25 0.13 3.14 -3.52
CA ILE A 25 1.22 2.65 -2.74
C ILE A 25 1.82 3.97 -2.31
N ALA A 26 1.34 4.49 -1.17
CA ALA A 26 2.01 5.56 -0.47
C ALA A 26 3.40 4.97 -0.29
N SER A 27 4.28 5.28 -1.24
CA SER A 27 5.68 4.93 -1.20
C SER A 27 6.14 5.72 0.01
N VAL A 28 6.05 5.07 1.16
CA VAL A 28 6.43 5.69 2.41
C VAL A 28 7.94 5.80 2.24
N GLU A 29 8.41 7.00 1.93
CA GLU A 29 9.84 7.32 2.03
C GLU A 29 10.25 6.93 3.44
N GLY A 30 10.91 5.78 3.54
CA GLY A 30 11.29 5.26 4.83
C GLY A 30 11.94 3.90 4.81
N ALA A 31 13.15 3.87 5.33
CA ALA A 31 13.92 2.65 5.50
C ALA A 31 13.30 1.77 6.59
N CYS A 32 13.18 0.49 6.28
CA CYS A 32 12.85 -0.56 7.22
C CYS A 32 14.14 -1.04 7.88
N SER A 33 14.25 -0.89 9.20
CA SER A 33 15.42 -1.39 9.95
C SER A 33 15.00 -2.28 11.12
N LEU A 34 15.94 -3.10 11.58
CA LEU A 34 15.71 -3.99 12.72
C LEU A 34 16.47 -3.49 13.94
N GLN A 35 15.74 -3.23 15.02
CA GLN A 35 16.35 -2.98 16.31
C GLN A 35 16.45 -4.28 17.11
N LYS A 36 17.65 -4.61 17.60
CA LYS A 36 17.87 -5.75 18.50
C LYS A 36 17.52 -5.39 19.95
N HIS A 37 16.85 -6.31 20.65
CA HIS A 37 16.57 -6.19 22.06
C HIS A 37 17.89 -6.23 22.87
N PRO A 38 18.08 -5.36 23.88
CA PRO A 38 19.37 -5.26 24.59
C PRO A 38 19.78 -6.56 25.30
N ALA A 39 18.83 -7.26 25.92
CA ALA A 39 19.09 -8.45 26.74
C ALA A 39 18.62 -9.79 26.13
N LYS A 40 17.98 -9.78 24.95
CA LYS A 40 17.33 -10.97 24.38
C LYS A 40 17.67 -11.07 22.90
N ASN A 41 17.67 -12.29 22.35
CA ASN A 41 17.83 -12.48 20.90
C ASN A 41 16.50 -12.24 20.15
N HIS A 42 15.87 -11.10 20.43
CA HIS A 42 14.65 -10.66 19.76
C HIS A 42 14.89 -9.33 19.05
N TYR A 43 14.04 -9.04 18.08
CA TYR A 43 14.14 -7.90 17.18
C TYR A 43 12.78 -7.24 17.04
N ARG A 44 12.77 -5.93 16.84
CA ARG A 44 11.57 -5.18 16.47
C ARG A 44 11.82 -4.39 15.21
N ILE A 45 10.78 -4.20 14.41
CA ILE A 45 10.84 -3.47 13.15
C ILE A 45 10.72 -1.98 13.44
N LEU A 46 11.64 -1.20 12.89
CA LEU A 46 11.57 0.25 12.84
C LEU A 46 11.18 0.67 11.41
N ILE A 47 10.28 1.64 11.31
CA ILE A 47 9.97 2.36 10.07
C ILE A 47 10.32 3.81 10.34
N ASN A 48 11.21 4.41 9.55
CA ASN A 48 11.69 5.77 9.80
C ASN A 48 12.25 5.96 11.22
N ASP A 49 13.09 5.01 11.65
CA ASP A 49 13.72 4.93 12.97
C ASP A 49 12.74 4.87 14.17
N LYS A 50 11.44 4.71 13.91
CA LYS A 50 10.40 4.61 14.93
C LYS A 50 9.89 3.17 15.02
N PRO A 51 9.68 2.64 16.23
CA PRO A 51 9.10 1.31 16.40
C PRO A 51 7.72 1.25 15.75
N HIS A 52 7.55 0.32 14.80
CA HIS A 52 6.24 0.10 14.21
C HIS A 52 5.26 -0.53 15.21
N SER A 53 5.77 -1.40 16.10
CA SER A 53 5.00 -2.03 17.16
C SER A 53 5.79 -2.11 18.46
N GLN A 54 5.09 -2.40 19.57
CA GLN A 54 5.70 -2.63 20.88
C GLN A 54 6.23 -4.07 21.04
N PHE A 55 5.98 -4.93 20.06
CA PHE A 55 6.29 -6.34 20.14
C PHE A 55 7.73 -6.63 19.70
N TRP A 56 8.28 -7.70 20.28
CA TRP A 56 9.58 -8.23 19.95
C TRP A 56 9.41 -9.61 19.35
N TYR A 57 10.11 -9.87 18.25
CA TYR A 57 10.00 -11.07 17.45
C TYR A 57 11.32 -11.83 17.43
N THR A 58 11.29 -13.11 17.09
CA THR A 58 12.53 -13.82 16.75
C THR A 58 13.17 -13.19 15.52
N LYS A 59 14.47 -13.44 15.29
CA LYS A 59 15.17 -12.90 14.10
C LYS A 59 14.46 -13.30 12.80
N GLY A 60 14.07 -14.56 12.68
CA GLY A 60 13.42 -15.08 11.48
C GLY A 60 12.07 -14.43 11.23
N ASP A 61 11.27 -14.24 12.28
CA ASP A 61 9.95 -13.60 12.14
C ASP A 61 10.08 -12.12 11.84
N ALA A 62 11.03 -11.42 12.46
CA ALA A 62 11.29 -10.01 12.18
C ALA A 62 11.67 -9.78 10.70
N LEU A 63 12.50 -10.65 10.13
CA LEU A 63 12.87 -10.60 8.71
C LEU A 63 11.66 -10.87 7.79
N LYS A 64 10.82 -11.85 8.12
CA LYS A 64 9.58 -12.11 7.35
C LYS A 64 8.62 -10.93 7.38
N ILE A 65 8.49 -10.27 8.53
CA ILE A 65 7.64 -9.08 8.69
C ILE A 65 8.20 -7.91 7.88
N GLN A 66 9.52 -7.66 7.97
CA GLN A 66 10.20 -6.61 7.20
C GLN A 66 10.02 -6.80 5.68
N ASP A 67 10.21 -8.01 5.18
CA ASP A 67 9.96 -8.36 3.77
C ASP A 67 8.48 -8.15 3.38
N SER A 68 7.55 -8.54 4.26
CA SER A 68 6.11 -8.29 4.05
C SER A 68 5.78 -6.81 3.96
N PHE A 69 6.41 -5.97 4.80
CA PHE A 69 6.21 -4.52 4.80
C PHE A 69 6.77 -3.89 3.54
N SER A 70 7.94 -4.34 3.10
CA SER A 70 8.57 -3.90 1.84
C SER A 70 7.67 -4.21 0.63
N LYS A 71 7.14 -5.44 0.56
CA LYS A 71 6.20 -5.86 -0.51
C LYS A 71 4.87 -5.12 -0.49
N LYS A 72 4.47 -4.59 0.67
CA LYS A 72 3.25 -3.77 0.83
C LYS A 72 3.51 -2.28 0.58
N GLY A 73 4.76 -1.90 0.30
CA GLY A 73 5.17 -0.51 0.14
C GLY A 73 5.11 0.31 1.43
N MET A 74 5.11 -0.35 2.60
CA MET A 74 5.10 0.33 3.90
C MET A 74 6.47 0.93 4.27
N CYS A 75 7.53 0.43 3.65
CA CYS A 75 8.91 0.87 3.81
C CYS A 75 9.76 0.31 2.65
N GLU A 76 10.96 0.85 2.48
CA GLU A 76 12.00 0.32 1.59
C GLU A 76 13.06 -0.44 2.42
N ASN A 77 13.65 -1.49 1.83
CA ASN A 77 14.60 -2.37 2.52
C ASN A 77 16.06 -2.02 2.20
#